data_AF-A0AAP7FQ04-F1
#
_entry.id   AF-A0AAP7FQ04-F1
#
_cell.length_a   1.000
_cell.length_b   1.000
_cell.length_c   1.000
_cell.angle_alpha   90.00
_cell.angle_beta   90.00
_cell.angle_gamma   90.00
#
_symmetry.space_group_name_H-M   'P 1'
#
loop_
_entity.id
_entity.type
_entity.pdbx_description
1 polymer ?
#
loop_
_entity_poly.entity_id
_entity_poly.type
_entity_poly.pdbx_seq_one_letter_code
_entity_poly.pdbx_strand_id
1 'polypeptide(L)'
;MTDKIKIAGVPPKWDNFEYEKRVDAWTNVYRQTERSMELVQAPLGHQFLQAVIDKANAGYTITPKKDVKHLPLDYSVWMVKPLEQQQADIEEIKKEVKAEYVAYLESERERYQQLLREQLIQSQQEKELKAQQEKEAKAMVAIERQVQDCYAPLVIPE
;
A
#
# COMPACT_ATOMS: atom_id res chain seq x y z
N MET A 1 -14.43 6.71 26.42
CA MET A 1 -13.08 7.27 26.20
C MET A 1 -12.82 7.19 24.70
N THR A 2 -13.00 8.28 23.97
CA THR A 2 -12.70 8.35 22.54
C THR A 2 -11.24 8.72 22.38
N ASP A 3 -10.44 7.82 21.79
CA ASP A 3 -9.04 8.08 21.52
C ASP A 3 -8.90 9.30 20.61
N LYS A 4 -8.04 10.23 21.03
CA LYS A 4 -7.81 11.49 20.36
C LYS A 4 -7.03 11.24 19.07
N ILE A 5 -7.69 11.41 17.93
CA ILE A 5 -7.04 11.23 16.63
C ILE A 5 -6.09 12.41 16.42
N LYS A 6 -4.79 12.12 16.42
CA LYS A 6 -3.73 13.09 16.12
C LYS A 6 -2.94 12.59 14.92
N ILE A 7 -3.04 13.30 13.82
CA ILE A 7 -2.18 13.08 12.66
C ILE A 7 -1.00 14.02 12.78
N ALA A 8 0.21 13.49 12.59
CA ALA A 8 1.43 14.25 12.45
C ALA A 8 2.10 13.85 11.14
N GLY A 9 2.40 14.82 10.28
CA GLY A 9 3.11 14.59 9.02
C GLY A 9 2.38 15.08 7.77
N VAL A 10 3.01 14.83 6.63
CA VAL A 10 2.53 15.15 5.28
C VAL A 10 2.26 13.82 4.56
N PRO A 11 1.16 13.68 3.80
CA PRO A 11 0.93 12.47 3.03
C PRO A 11 2.11 12.17 2.09
N PRO A 12 2.42 10.89 1.85
CA PRO A 12 3.52 10.50 0.98
C PRO A 12 3.33 11.11 -0.41
N LYS A 13 4.44 11.56 -0.99
CA LYS A 13 4.49 12.12 -2.34
C LYS A 13 5.23 11.16 -3.25
N TRP A 14 5.00 11.32 -4.55
CA TRP A 14 5.76 10.59 -5.56
C TRP A 14 7.26 10.84 -5.38
N ASP A 15 8.01 9.75 -5.18
CA ASP A 15 9.46 9.74 -5.18
C ASP A 15 9.98 8.85 -6.32
N ASN A 16 10.77 9.45 -7.21
CA ASN A 16 11.40 8.73 -8.33
C ASN A 16 12.34 7.64 -7.83
N PHE A 17 13.07 7.87 -6.73
CA PHE A 17 14.02 6.90 -6.22
C PHE A 17 13.31 5.65 -5.68
N GLU A 18 12.20 5.86 -4.95
CA GLU A 18 11.38 4.75 -4.47
C GLU A 18 10.74 3.97 -5.63
N TYR A 19 10.24 4.69 -6.65
CA TYR A 19 9.71 4.08 -7.86
C TYR A 19 10.76 3.21 -8.59
N GLU A 20 11.95 3.75 -8.83
CA GLU A 20 13.05 3.04 -9.48
C GLU A 20 13.45 1.79 -8.69
N LYS A 21 13.56 1.91 -7.36
CA LYS A 21 13.84 0.77 -6.48
C LYS A 21 12.78 -0.34 -6.59
N ARG A 22 11.50 0.02 -6.68
CA ARG A 22 10.40 -0.93 -6.87
C ARG A 22 10.47 -1.60 -8.25
N VAL A 23 10.74 -0.83 -9.30
CA VAL A 23 10.93 -1.35 -10.66
C VAL A 23 12.10 -2.31 -10.71
N ASP A 24 13.24 -1.97 -10.09
CA ASP A 24 14.42 -2.83 -10.04
C ASP A 24 14.15 -4.13 -9.29
N ALA A 25 13.44 -4.06 -8.16
CA ALA A 25 13.03 -5.26 -7.42
C ALA A 25 12.19 -6.20 -8.29
N TRP A 26 11.17 -5.68 -8.98
CA TRP A 26 10.32 -6.47 -9.87
C TRP A 26 11.04 -6.96 -11.13
N THR A 27 11.95 -6.16 -11.69
CA THR A 27 12.79 -6.56 -12.82
C THR A 27 13.72 -7.72 -12.42
N ASN A 28 14.27 -7.68 -11.20
CA ASN A 28 15.08 -8.77 -10.68
C ASN A 28 14.25 -10.05 -10.47
N VAL A 29 13.03 -9.94 -9.93
CA VAL A 29 12.10 -11.07 -9.83
C VAL A 29 11.82 -11.67 -11.20
N TYR A 30 11.52 -10.84 -12.21
CA TYR A 30 11.30 -11.29 -13.58
C TYR A 30 12.48 -12.10 -14.13
N ARG A 31 13.71 -11.57 -14.01
CA ARG A 31 14.95 -12.21 -14.50
C ARG A 31 15.34 -13.49 -13.75
N GLN A 32 14.91 -13.64 -12.50
CA GLN A 32 15.24 -14.79 -11.67
C GLN A 32 14.17 -15.88 -11.68
N THR A 33 12.96 -15.56 -12.13
CA THR A 33 11.82 -16.48 -12.17
C THR A 33 11.54 -16.98 -13.58
N GLU A 34 10.61 -17.93 -13.65
CA GLU A 34 10.11 -18.51 -14.90
C GLU A 34 9.38 -17.50 -15.79
N ARG A 35 9.09 -16.28 -15.29
CA ARG A 35 8.48 -15.20 -16.10
C ARG A 35 9.34 -14.79 -17.30
N SER A 36 10.67 -14.85 -17.15
CA SER A 36 11.63 -14.58 -18.23
C SER A 36 11.92 -15.79 -19.12
N MET A 37 11.24 -16.90 -18.87
CA MET A 37 11.50 -18.19 -19.51
C MET A 37 10.22 -18.75 -20.13
N GLU A 38 10.40 -19.74 -20.99
CA GLU A 38 9.33 -20.52 -21.58
C GLU A 38 9.69 -22.00 -21.47
N LEU A 39 8.72 -22.82 -21.04
CA LEU A 39 8.90 -24.26 -20.96
C LEU A 39 8.63 -24.88 -22.33
N VAL A 40 9.66 -25.50 -22.91
CA VAL A 40 9.54 -26.31 -24.11
C VAL A 40 9.41 -27.76 -23.69
N GLN A 41 8.31 -28.41 -24.04
CA GLN A 41 8.03 -29.79 -23.66
C GLN A 41 7.44 -30.58 -24.83
N ALA A 42 7.81 -31.86 -24.93
CA ALA A 42 7.19 -32.79 -25.86
C ALA A 42 7.35 -34.24 -25.38
N PRO A 43 6.44 -35.15 -25.76
CA PRO A 43 6.51 -36.54 -25.33
C PRO A 43 7.59 -37.35 -26.09
N LEU A 44 7.84 -37.03 -27.35
CA LEU A 44 8.82 -37.77 -28.16
C LEU A 44 10.12 -36.98 -28.29
N GLY A 45 11.25 -37.66 -28.10
CA GLY A 45 12.57 -37.01 -28.09
C GLY A 45 12.89 -36.23 -29.38
N HIS A 46 12.50 -36.74 -30.56
CA HIS A 46 12.71 -36.02 -31.82
C HIS A 46 11.84 -34.77 -31.94
N GLN A 47 10.60 -34.80 -31.45
CA GLN A 47 9.71 -33.62 -31.42
C GLN A 47 10.23 -32.58 -30.44
N PHE A 48 10.73 -33.03 -29.29
CA PHE A 48 11.36 -32.16 -28.29
C PHE A 48 12.58 -31.44 -28.87
N LEU A 49 13.50 -32.18 -29.50
CA LEU A 49 14.68 -31.59 -30.11
C LEU A 49 14.32 -30.61 -31.23
N GLN A 50 13.32 -30.93 -32.06
CA GLN A 50 12.85 -30.00 -33.08
C GLN A 50 12.28 -28.70 -32.46
N ALA A 51 11.44 -28.81 -31.43
CA ALA A 51 10.88 -27.66 -30.74
C ALA A 51 11.95 -26.77 -30.09
N VAL A 52 13.01 -27.37 -29.54
CA VAL A 52 14.17 -26.64 -29.00
C VAL A 52 14.93 -25.92 -30.10
N ILE A 53 15.15 -26.56 -31.26
CA ILE A 53 15.81 -25.94 -32.42
C ILE A 53 14.99 -24.75 -32.93
N ASP A 54 13.67 -24.93 -33.07
CA ASP A 54 12.78 -23.87 -33.56
C ASP A 54 12.81 -22.65 -32.63
N LYS A 55 12.80 -22.88 -31.30
CA LYS A 55 12.93 -21.80 -30.31
C LYS A 55 14.32 -21.18 -30.29
N ALA A 56 15.38 -21.97 -30.46
CA ALA A 56 16.75 -21.45 -30.57
C ALA A 56 16.89 -20.53 -31.80
N ASN A 57 16.28 -20.90 -32.93
CA ASN A 57 16.23 -20.06 -34.14
C ASN A 57 15.45 -18.75 -33.91
N ALA A 58 14.46 -18.76 -33.03
CA ALA A 58 13.75 -17.55 -32.57
C ALA A 58 14.55 -16.72 -31.56
N GLY A 59 15.79 -17.10 -31.23
CA GLY A 59 16.68 -16.35 -30.33
C GLY A 59 16.57 -16.73 -28.85
N TYR A 60 15.84 -17.80 -28.52
CA TYR A 60 15.77 -18.31 -27.15
C TYR A 60 17.06 -19.06 -26.80
N THR A 61 17.41 -19.07 -25.51
CA THR A 61 18.62 -19.77 -25.01
C THR A 61 18.27 -20.69 -23.85
N ILE A 62 18.90 -21.87 -23.76
CA ILE A 62 18.65 -22.79 -22.64
C ILE A 62 19.20 -22.18 -21.35
N THR A 63 18.41 -22.19 -20.27
CA THR A 63 18.88 -21.71 -18.97
C THR A 63 19.69 -22.79 -18.24
N PRO A 64 20.87 -22.47 -17.67
CA PRO A 64 21.61 -23.40 -16.82
C PRO A 64 21.03 -23.48 -15.40
N LYS A 65 20.03 -22.66 -15.06
CA LYS A 65 19.49 -22.54 -13.69
C LYS A 65 18.41 -23.58 -13.36
N LYS A 66 17.92 -24.32 -14.36
CA LYS A 66 16.80 -25.24 -14.23
C LYS A 66 17.19 -26.59 -14.82
N ASP A 67 16.65 -27.64 -14.22
CA ASP A 67 16.92 -29.00 -14.68
C ASP A 67 16.26 -29.26 -16.03
N VAL A 68 16.92 -30.11 -16.83
CA VAL A 68 16.37 -30.68 -18.05
C VAL A 68 15.75 -32.02 -17.72
N LYS A 69 14.47 -32.21 -18.07
CA LYS A 69 13.80 -33.49 -17.89
C LYS A 69 13.99 -34.37 -19.12
N HIS A 70 14.44 -35.59 -18.87
CA HIS A 70 14.60 -36.65 -19.86
C HIS A 70 13.93 -37.93 -19.36
N LEU A 71 12.62 -37.87 -19.13
CA LEU A 71 11.82 -39.02 -18.71
C LEU A 71 11.14 -39.67 -19.92
N PRO A 72 10.82 -40.98 -19.85
CA PRO A 72 10.05 -41.64 -20.91
C PRO A 72 8.72 -40.91 -21.13
N LEU A 73 8.48 -40.46 -22.37
CA LEU A 73 7.29 -39.69 -22.75
C LEU A 73 7.15 -38.32 -22.07
N ASP A 74 8.19 -37.81 -21.42
CA ASP A 74 8.21 -36.50 -20.76
C ASP A 74 9.60 -35.86 -20.89
N TYR A 75 9.79 -35.13 -21.99
CA TYR A 75 10.97 -34.30 -22.24
C TYR A 75 10.61 -32.83 -22.05
N SER A 76 11.36 -32.11 -21.24
CA SER A 76 11.12 -30.67 -21.04
C SER A 76 12.39 -29.90 -20.70
N VAL A 77 12.50 -28.66 -21.20
CA VAL A 77 13.57 -27.72 -20.85
C VAL A 77 13.02 -26.30 -20.77
N TRP A 78 13.56 -25.52 -19.85
CA TRP A 78 13.31 -24.09 -19.78
C TRP A 78 14.25 -23.33 -20.72
N MET A 79 13.69 -22.46 -21.56
CA MET A 79 14.46 -21.57 -22.42
C MET A 79 14.16 -20.11 -22.08
N VAL A 80 15.20 -19.30 -21.93
CA VAL A 80 15.15 -17.86 -21.70
C VAL A 80 14.68 -17.17 -22.97
N LYS A 81 13.72 -16.26 -22.83
CA LYS A 81 13.17 -15.44 -23.92
C LYS A 81 14.25 -14.57 -24.58
N PRO A 82 14.12 -14.18 -25.86
CA PRO A 82 15.01 -13.23 -26.51
C PRO A 82 15.00 -11.85 -25.82
N LEU A 83 16.07 -11.07 -26.00
CA LEU A 83 16.20 -9.76 -25.34
C LEU A 83 15.08 -8.77 -25.70
N GLU A 84 14.61 -8.77 -26.95
CA GLU A 84 13.53 -7.89 -27.40
C GLU A 84 12.21 -8.19 -26.65
N GLN A 85 11.88 -9.47 -26.52
CA GLN A 85 10.70 -9.88 -25.77
C GLN A 85 10.84 -9.60 -24.27
N GLN A 86 12.04 -9.81 -23.71
CA GLN A 86 12.29 -9.43 -22.32
C GLN A 86 12.17 -7.93 -22.07
N GLN A 87 12.57 -7.08 -23.03
CA GLN A 87 12.41 -5.63 -22.91
C GLN A 87 10.93 -5.23 -22.93
N ALA A 88 10.14 -5.81 -23.83
CA ALA A 88 8.69 -5.60 -23.86
C ALA A 88 8.02 -6.01 -22.53
N ASP A 89 8.37 -7.17 -21.99
CA ASP A 89 7.85 -7.66 -20.71
C ASP A 89 8.28 -6.72 -19.55
N ILE A 90 9.51 -6.21 -19.56
CA ILE A 90 10.00 -5.24 -18.55
C ILE A 90 9.27 -3.90 -18.67
N GLU A 91 8.93 -3.44 -19.87
CA GLU A 91 8.13 -2.22 -20.06
C GLU A 91 6.71 -2.37 -19.53
N GLU A 92 6.11 -3.55 -19.68
CA GLU A 92 4.82 -3.88 -19.08
C GLU A 92 4.91 -3.85 -17.55
N ILE A 93 5.92 -4.50 -16.96
CA ILE A 93 6.19 -4.45 -15.52
C ILE A 93 6.34 -3.00 -15.04
N LYS A 94 7.06 -2.15 -15.78
CA LYS A 94 7.19 -0.72 -15.42
C LYS A 94 5.85 0.01 -15.37
N LYS A 95 4.93 -0.31 -16.28
CA LYS A 95 3.57 0.27 -16.31
C LYS A 95 2.75 -0.23 -15.13
N GLU A 96 2.79 -1.53 -14.85
CA GLU A 96 2.10 -2.13 -13.69
C GLU A 96 2.59 -1.52 -12.38
N VAL A 97 3.90 -1.53 -12.14
CA VAL A 97 4.51 -0.96 -10.92
C VAL A 97 4.20 0.52 -10.76
N LYS A 98 4.14 1.28 -11.87
CA LYS A 98 3.74 2.69 -11.83
C LYS A 98 2.28 2.84 -11.41
N ALA A 99 1.38 2.06 -12.00
CA ALA A 99 -0.04 2.09 -11.65
C ALA A 99 -0.26 1.72 -10.19
N GLU A 100 0.39 0.66 -9.69
CA GLU A 100 0.33 0.26 -8.29
C GLU A 100 0.86 1.34 -7.34
N TYR A 101 1.99 1.98 -7.70
CA TYR A 101 2.56 3.03 -6.85
C TYR A 101 1.69 4.29 -6.82
N VAL A 102 1.08 4.67 -7.95
CA VAL A 102 0.09 5.76 -7.98
C VAL A 102 -1.13 5.42 -7.13
N ALA A 103 -1.70 4.22 -7.30
CA ALA A 103 -2.85 3.78 -6.50
C ALA A 103 -2.54 3.76 -4.99
N TYR A 104 -1.32 3.35 -4.62
CA TYR A 104 -0.85 3.44 -3.24
C TYR A 104 -0.84 4.89 -2.73
N LEU A 105 -0.26 5.82 -3.47
CA LEU A 105 -0.21 7.24 -3.08
C LEU A 105 -1.60 7.87 -2.99
N GLU A 106 -2.52 7.51 -3.88
CA GLU A 106 -3.91 7.96 -3.84
C GLU A 106 -4.63 7.42 -2.60
N SER A 107 -4.50 6.12 -2.32
CA SER A 107 -5.13 5.49 -1.15
C SER A 107 -4.61 6.08 0.18
N GLU A 108 -3.31 6.33 0.28
CA GLU A 108 -2.73 6.99 1.45
C GLU A 108 -3.24 8.44 1.56
N ARG A 109 -3.31 9.18 0.45
CA ARG A 109 -3.83 10.55 0.47
C ARG A 109 -5.28 10.60 0.94
N GLU A 110 -6.13 9.68 0.49
CA GLU A 110 -7.52 9.58 0.95
C GLU A 110 -7.60 9.25 2.44
N ARG A 111 -6.81 8.29 2.91
CA ARG A 111 -6.71 7.94 4.33
C ARG A 111 -6.31 9.13 5.19
N TYR A 112 -5.29 9.89 4.79
CA TYR A 112 -4.87 11.11 5.49
C TYR A 112 -5.97 12.17 5.51
N GLN A 113 -6.72 12.34 4.41
CA GLN A 113 -7.86 13.27 4.37
C GLN A 113 -8.99 12.86 5.33
N GLN A 114 -9.33 11.58 5.38
CA GLN A 114 -10.37 11.07 6.28
C GLN A 114 -10.00 11.31 7.74
N LEU A 115 -8.79 10.91 8.13
CA LEU A 115 -8.30 11.15 9.48
C LEU A 115 -8.30 12.64 9.82
N LEU A 116 -7.90 13.52 8.88
CA LEU A 116 -7.83 14.96 9.15
C LEU A 116 -9.23 15.54 9.37
N ARG A 117 -10.22 15.07 8.61
CA ARG A 117 -11.63 15.45 8.83
C ARG A 117 -12.09 15.03 10.22
N GLU A 118 -11.81 13.79 10.62
CA GLU A 118 -12.18 13.28 11.95
C GLU A 118 -11.52 14.08 13.08
N GLN A 119 -10.23 14.41 12.93
CA GLN A 119 -9.50 15.23 13.90
C GLN A 119 -10.11 16.64 14.02
N LEU A 120 -10.49 17.27 12.90
CA LEU A 120 -11.13 18.59 12.91
C LEU A 120 -12.52 18.56 13.54
N ILE A 121 -13.31 17.53 13.27
CA ILE A 121 -14.63 17.33 13.89
C ILE A 121 -14.48 17.15 15.40
N GLN A 122 -13.58 16.27 15.85
CA GLN A 122 -13.29 16.09 17.28
C GLN A 122 -12.83 17.40 17.93
N SER A 123 -11.96 18.16 17.26
CA SER A 123 -11.50 19.46 17.79
C SER A 123 -12.62 20.49 17.90
N GLN A 124 -13.57 20.52 16.95
CA GLN A 124 -14.72 21.42 17.03
C GLN A 124 -15.66 21.02 18.15
N GLN A 125 -16.00 19.73 18.27
CA GLN A 125 -16.84 19.20 19.35
C GLN A 125 -16.22 19.46 20.73
N GLU A 126 -14.91 19.26 20.90
CA GLU A 126 -14.21 19.58 22.14
C GLU A 126 -14.30 21.08 22.50
N LYS A 127 -14.24 21.97 21.50
CA LYS A 127 -14.37 23.42 21.72
C LYS A 127 -15.80 23.79 22.10
N GLU A 128 -16.80 23.22 21.43
CA GLU A 128 -18.22 23.48 21.72
C GLU A 128 -18.61 22.99 23.10
N LEU A 129 -18.19 21.77 23.48
CA LEU A 129 -18.44 21.22 24.81
C LEU A 129 -17.81 22.06 25.91
N LYS A 130 -16.55 22.51 25.73
CA LYS A 130 -15.90 23.42 26.68
C LYS A 130 -16.64 24.75 26.80
N ALA A 131 -17.06 25.33 25.67
CA ALA A 131 -17.80 26.58 25.67
C ALA A 131 -19.18 26.45 26.34
N GLN A 132 -19.86 25.32 26.19
CA GLN A 132 -21.13 25.03 26.88
C GLN A 132 -20.91 24.85 28.39
N GLN A 133 -19.94 24.02 28.79
CA GLN A 133 -19.59 23.80 30.19
C GLN A 133 -19.17 25.10 30.89
N GLU A 134 -18.41 25.97 30.22
CA GLU A 134 -18.04 27.28 30.76
C GLU A 134 -19.26 28.21 30.93
N LYS A 135 -20.24 28.16 30.01
CA LYS A 135 -21.48 28.93 30.14
C LYS A 135 -22.35 28.42 31.28
N GLU A 136 -22.51 27.11 31.38
CA GLU A 136 -23.26 26.45 32.46
C GLU A 136 -22.62 26.73 33.82
N ALA A 137 -21.29 26.60 33.94
CA ALA A 137 -20.57 26.91 35.17
C ALA A 137 -20.77 28.38 35.59
N LYS A 138 -20.71 29.34 34.65
CA LYS A 138 -20.98 30.75 34.93
C LYS A 138 -22.41 31.00 35.37
N ALA A 139 -23.39 30.33 34.75
CA ALA A 139 -24.79 30.43 35.12
C ALA A 139 -25.04 29.86 36.52
N MET A 140 -24.44 28.71 36.84
CA MET A 140 -24.53 28.09 38.17
C MET A 140 -23.93 28.97 39.26
N VAL A 141 -22.75 29.57 39.03
CA VAL A 141 -22.14 30.52 39.99
C VAL A 141 -23.03 31.76 40.22
N ALA A 142 -23.68 32.26 39.17
CA ALA A 142 -24.61 33.38 39.30
C ALA A 142 -25.87 33.00 40.11
N ILE A 143 -26.40 31.79 39.91
CA ILE A 143 -27.52 31.26 40.69
C ILE A 143 -27.12 31.04 42.14
N GLU A 144 -25.97 30.41 42.40
CA GLU A 144 -25.46 30.19 43.77
C GLU A 144 -25.29 31.52 44.51
N ARG A 145 -24.80 32.56 43.84
CA ARG A 145 -24.70 33.90 44.41
C ARG A 145 -26.07 34.48 44.75
N GLN A 146 -27.07 34.35 43.87
CA GLN A 146 -28.44 34.78 44.16
C GLN A 146 -29.06 34.00 45.32
N VAL A 147 -28.79 32.70 45.43
CA VAL A 147 -29.24 31.89 46.57
C VAL A 147 -28.59 32.40 47.85
N GLN A 148 -27.27 32.62 47.88
CA GLN A 148 -26.58 33.14 49.05
C GLN A 148 -27.05 34.55 49.44
N ASP A 149 -27.32 35.43 48.47
CA ASP A 149 -27.82 36.78 48.73
C ASP A 149 -29.27 36.77 49.30
N CYS A 150 -30.08 35.76 48.98
CA CYS A 150 -31.45 35.60 49.51
C CYS A 150 -31.51 35.00 50.92
N TYR A 151 -30.51 34.22 51.34
CA TYR A 151 -30.48 33.61 52.66
C TYR A 151 -29.51 34.35 53.57
N ALA A 152 -30.02 35.18 54.49
CA ALA A 152 -29.21 35.73 55.57
C ALA A 152 -28.64 34.60 56.44
N PRO A 153 -27.37 34.68 56.89
CA PRO A 153 -26.77 33.63 57.70
C PRO A 153 -27.57 33.42 58.98
N LEU A 154 -27.86 32.15 59.28
CA LEU A 154 -28.69 31.74 60.42
C LEU A 154 -27.95 32.08 61.73
N VAL A 155 -28.34 33.17 62.40
CA VAL A 155 -27.82 33.52 63.71
C VAL A 155 -28.59 32.73 64.76
N ILE A 156 -27.95 31.73 65.37
CA ILE A 156 -28.48 31.01 66.53
C ILE A 156 -27.94 31.69 67.79
N PRO A 157 -28.78 32.27 68.66
CA PRO A 157 -28.33 32.83 69.93
C PRO A 157 -27.84 31.73 70.89
N GLU A 158 -26.79 32.02 71.68
CA GLU A 158 -26.32 31.16 72.79
C GLU A 158 -27.37 31.01 73.90
#